data_AF-A0A316WLH9-F1
#
_entry.id   AF-A0A316WLH9-F1
#
_cell.length_a   1.000
_cell.length_b   1.000
_cell.length_c   1.000
_cell.angle_alpha   90.00
_cell.angle_beta   90.00
_cell.angle_gamma   90.00
#
_symmetry.space_group_name_H-M   'P 1'
#
loop_
_entity.id
_entity.type
_entity.pdbx_description
1 polymer ?
#
loop_
_entity_poly.entity_id
_entity_poly.type
_entity_poly.pdbx_seq_one_letter_code
_entity_poly.pdbx_strand_id
1 'polypeptide(L)'
;MEINGFEYSQQEVLDALKAKGYLILNYETYEETPIHGSCFARTNISTKCAVKGNELPSDDNIWHLVAKRIFSKPESKPSLI
;
A
#
# COMPACT_ATOMS: atom_id res chain seq x y z
N MET A 1 -8.55 -2.28 -5.94
CA MET A 1 -7.16 -2.79 -5.85
C MET A 1 -7.23 -4.28 -6.02
N GLU A 2 -6.37 -4.88 -6.85
CA GLU A 2 -6.40 -6.33 -7.06
C GLU A 2 -5.40 -7.04 -6.14
N ILE A 3 -5.88 -8.01 -5.36
CA ILE A 3 -5.07 -8.88 -4.51
C ILE A 3 -5.48 -10.33 -4.81
N ASN A 4 -4.52 -11.17 -5.25
CA ASN A 4 -4.76 -12.56 -5.65
C ASN A 4 -5.85 -12.75 -6.72
N GLY A 5 -5.98 -11.83 -7.67
CA GLY A 5 -7.00 -11.90 -8.72
C GLY A 5 -8.42 -11.54 -8.26
N PHE A 6 -8.58 -11.04 -7.03
CA PHE A 6 -9.83 -10.48 -6.53
C PHE A 6 -9.70 -8.97 -6.39
N GLU A 7 -10.73 -8.25 -6.84
CA GLU A 7 -10.82 -6.81 -6.64
C GLU A 7 -11.37 -6.50 -5.25
N TYR A 8 -10.62 -5.73 -4.48
CA TYR A 8 -11.02 -5.24 -3.16
C TYR A 8 -11.12 -3.72 -3.15
N SER A 9 -12.12 -3.22 -2.42
CA SER A 9 -12.29 -1.81 -2.14
C SER A 9 -11.24 -1.34 -1.12
N GLN A 10 -10.84 -0.07 -1.18
CA GLN A 10 -9.91 0.51 -0.21
C GLN A 10 -10.43 0.33 1.23
N GLN A 11 -11.73 0.49 1.47
CA GLN A 11 -12.31 0.34 2.81
C GLN A 11 -12.18 -1.09 3.34
N GLU A 12 -12.45 -2.11 2.51
CA GLU A 12 -12.33 -3.53 2.92
C GLU A 12 -10.90 -3.89 3.30
N VAL A 13 -9.92 -3.44 2.50
CA VAL A 13 -8.51 -3.68 2.77
C VAL A 13 -8.08 -3.01 4.08
N LEU A 14 -8.51 -1.77 4.30
CA LEU A 14 -8.22 -1.04 5.54
C LEU A 14 -8.88 -1.71 6.75
N ASP A 15 -10.11 -2.19 6.62
CA ASP A 15 -10.79 -2.91 7.72
C ASP A 15 -10.10 -4.23 8.05
N ALA A 16 -9.69 -4.99 7.03
CA ALA A 16 -8.91 -6.21 7.19
C ALA A 16 -7.53 -5.97 7.84
N LEU A 17 -6.88 -4.85 7.50
CA LEU A 17 -5.63 -4.42 8.14
C LEU A 17 -5.86 -4.04 9.62
N LYS A 18 -6.94 -3.32 9.93
CA LYS A 18 -7.31 -3.03 11.33
C LYS A 18 -7.58 -4.31 12.12
N ALA A 19 -8.32 -5.26 11.55
CA ALA A 19 -8.60 -6.56 12.17
C ALA A 19 -7.33 -7.36 12.44
N LYS A 20 -6.28 -7.19 11.62
CA LYS A 20 -4.93 -7.74 11.83
C LYS A 20 -4.09 -7.00 12.88
N GLY A 21 -4.57 -5.88 13.42
CA GLY A 21 -3.89 -5.07 14.42
C GLY A 21 -2.95 -3.99 13.85
N TYR A 22 -3.17 -3.56 12.61
CA TYR A 22 -2.46 -2.40 12.04
C TYR A 22 -3.18 -1.10 12.40
N LEU A 23 -2.40 -0.08 12.75
CA LEU A 23 -2.84 1.29 12.93
C LEU A 23 -2.77 2.00 11.58
N ILE A 24 -3.88 2.62 11.18
CA ILE A 24 -3.93 3.40 9.94
C ILE A 24 -3.66 4.85 10.27
N LEU A 25 -2.58 5.39 9.73
CA LEU A 25 -2.20 6.79 9.84
C LEU A 25 -2.34 7.47 8.48
N ASN A 26 -2.71 8.75 8.47
CA ASN A 26 -2.67 9.54 7.25
C ASN A 26 -1.21 9.97 7.02
N TYR A 27 -0.72 9.74 5.80
CA TYR A 27 0.63 10.08 5.37
C TYR A 27 0.53 10.91 4.09
N GLU A 28 0.88 12.19 4.21
CA GLU A 28 0.91 13.11 3.09
C GLU A 28 2.28 13.01 2.44
N THR A 29 2.33 12.44 1.25
CA THR A 29 3.54 12.40 0.42
C THR A 29 3.35 13.31 -0.79
N TYR A 30 4.43 13.59 -1.50
CA TYR A 30 4.39 14.33 -2.75
C TYR A 30 5.08 13.51 -3.84
N GLU A 31 4.42 13.34 -4.98
CA GLU A 31 5.07 12.82 -6.17
C GLU A 31 5.47 13.97 -7.08
N GLU A 32 6.73 13.98 -7.50
CA GLU A 32 7.25 14.91 -8.49
C GLU A 32 7.18 14.23 -9.86
N THR A 33 6.19 14.62 -10.67
CA THR A 33 6.09 14.14 -12.06
C THR A 33 6.83 15.09 -12.99
N PRO A 34 7.72 14.58 -13.87
CA PRO A 34 8.40 15.44 -14.83
C PRO A 34 7.39 15.88 -15.90
N ILE A 35 7.18 17.21 -16.01
CA ILE A 35 6.40 17.81 -17.07
C ILE A 35 7.36 18.51 -18.03
N HIS A 36 7.56 17.90 -19.20
CA HIS A 36 8.31 18.37 -20.38
C HIS A 36 9.38 19.46 -20.13
N GLY A 37 10.66 19.07 -20.13
CA GLY A 37 11.80 19.97 -19.88
C GLY A 37 12.31 19.87 -18.43
N SER A 38 12.75 20.99 -17.85
CA SER A 38 13.32 21.08 -16.48
C SER A 38 12.28 21.35 -15.38
N CYS A 39 10.99 21.30 -15.70
CA CYS A 39 9.91 21.57 -14.76
C CYS A 39 9.40 20.28 -14.11
N PHE A 40 9.20 20.33 -12.79
CA PHE A 40 8.62 19.23 -12.01
C PHE A 40 7.28 19.70 -11.45
N ALA A 41 6.21 18.95 -11.73
CA ALA A 41 4.92 19.17 -11.09
C ALA A 41 4.91 18.41 -9.76
N ARG A 42 4.70 19.14 -8.67
CA ARG A 42 4.49 18.55 -7.34
C ARG A 42 3.03 18.23 -7.17
N THR A 43 2.70 16.95 -7.09
CA THR A 43 1.36 16.48 -6.77
C THR A 43 1.36 16.00 -5.32
N ASN A 44 0.63 16.69 -4.44
CA ASN A 44 0.43 16.22 -3.08
C ASN A 44 -0.51 15.03 -3.12
N ILE A 45 -0.08 13.91 -2.56
CA ILE A 45 -0.84 12.67 -2.50
C ILE A 45 -1.07 12.35 -1.04
N SER A 46 -2.31 12.52 -0.61
CA SER A 46 -2.76 12.06 0.71
C SER A 46 -2.95 10.54 0.66
N THR A 47 -1.95 9.81 1.13
CA THR A 47 -1.96 8.36 1.23
C THR A 47 -2.20 7.93 2.68
N LYS A 48 -2.55 6.66 2.89
CA LYS A 48 -2.68 6.06 4.22
C LYS A 48 -1.55 5.07 4.46
N CYS A 49 -0.96 5.05 5.64
CA CYS A 49 0.01 4.04 6.03
C CYS A 49 -0.63 3.06 7.02
N ALA A 50 -0.29 1.80 6.92
CA ALA A 50 -0.67 0.75 7.85
C ALA A 50 0.56 0.34 8.66
N VAL A 51 0.70 0.88 9.87
CA VAL A 51 1.85 0.62 10.76
C VAL A 51 1.46 -0.37 11.85
N LYS A 52 2.41 -1.19 12.32
CA LYS A 52 2.17 -2.14 13.41
C LYS A 52 2.98 -1.74 14.64
N GLY A 53 2.31 -1.46 15.75
CA GLY A 53 2.98 -1.03 16.98
C GLY A 53 3.57 0.38 16.86
N ASN A 54 4.89 0.51 17.06
CA ASN A 54 5.64 1.79 17.08
C ASN A 54 6.40 2.11 15.78
N GLU A 55 6.10 1.41 14.68
CA GLU A 55 6.73 1.71 13.38
C GLU A 55 6.28 3.07 12.84
N LEU A 56 7.21 3.80 12.23
CA LEU A 56 6.93 5.09 11.61
C LEU A 56 6.21 4.90 10.26
N PRO A 57 5.27 5.79 9.90
CA PRO A 57 4.74 5.83 8.55
C PRO A 57 5.88 6.16 7.58
N SER A 58 6.03 5.34 6.54
CA SER A 58 7.05 5.45 5.50
C SER A 58 6.49 4.86 4.22
N ASP A 59 7.15 5.11 3.09
CA ASP A 59 6.71 4.62 1.78
C ASP A 59 6.58 3.09 1.72
N ASP A 60 7.38 2.34 2.51
CA ASP A 60 7.24 0.88 2.66
C ASP A 60 5.97 0.45 3.40
N ASN A 61 5.44 1.32 4.27
CA ASN A 61 4.28 1.06 5.12
C ASN A 61 2.98 1.59 4.53
N ILE A 62 2.96 1.95 3.24
CA ILE A 62 1.74 2.36 2.54
C ILE A 62 0.73 1.20 2.56
N TRP A 63 -0.53 1.52 2.90
CA TRP A 63 -1.59 0.54 3.13
C TRP A 63 -1.73 -0.51 2.03
N HIS A 64 -1.60 -0.11 0.76
CA HIS A 64 -1.75 -1.01 -0.39
C HIS A 64 -0.54 -1.96 -0.53
N LEU A 65 0.67 -1.51 -0.20
CA LEU A 65 1.87 -2.38 -0.21
C LEU A 65 1.81 -3.40 0.92
N VAL A 66 1.44 -2.94 2.12
CA VAL A 66 1.27 -3.81 3.29
C VAL A 66 0.17 -4.83 3.02
N ALA A 67 -0.96 -4.42 2.45
CA ALA A 67 -2.03 -5.32 2.07
C ALA A 67 -1.56 -6.37 1.05
N LYS A 68 -0.86 -5.96 0.00
CA LYS A 68 -0.31 -6.89 -0.98
C LYS A 68 0.64 -7.89 -0.31
N ARG A 69 1.52 -7.46 0.59
CA ARG A 69 2.46 -8.34 1.29
C ARG A 69 1.79 -9.32 2.25
N ILE A 70 0.74 -8.89 2.96
CA ILE A 70 0.07 -9.70 3.98
C ILE A 70 -0.96 -10.65 3.39
N PHE A 71 -1.68 -10.22 2.36
CA PHE A 71 -2.77 -10.98 1.76
C PHE A 71 -2.37 -11.71 0.48
N SER A 72 -1.28 -11.33 -0.20
CA SER A 72 -0.83 -12.08 -1.38
C SER A 72 -0.38 -13.48 -0.98
N LYS A 73 -0.88 -14.49 -1.70
CA LYS A 73 -0.46 -15.88 -1.50
C LYS A 73 1.03 -16.01 -1.87
N PRO A 74 1.82 -16.78 -1.12
CA PRO A 74 3.14 -17.15 -1.60
C PRO A 74 2.95 -17.94 -2.90
N GLU A 75 3.54 -17.46 -3.99
CA GLU A 75 3.62 -18.20 -5.24
C GLU A 75 4.50 -19.42 -5.01
N SER A 76 3.92 -20.48 -4.45
CA SER A 76 4.55 -21.79 -4.42
C SER A 76 4.55 -22.28 -5.86
N LYS A 77 5.74 -22.28 -6.48
CA LYS A 77 5.95 -22.82 -7.82
C LYS A 77 5.32 -24.22 -7.86
N PRO A 78 4.34 -24.49 -8.74
CA PRO A 78 3.81 -25.84 -8.85
C PRO A 78 4.95 -26.76 -9.29
N SER A 79 5.18 -27.84 -8.54
CA SER A 79 6.12 -28.88 -8.94
C SER A 79 5.64 -29.48 -10.26
N LEU A 80 6.45 -29.35 -11.30
CA LEU A 80 6.22 -30.05 -12.57
C LEU A 80 6.47 -31.54 -12.34
N ILE A 81 5.41 -32.34 -12.44
CA ILE A 81 5.49 -33.79 -12.63
C ILE A 81 5.13 -34.07 -14.08
#